data_AF-A0A943LFJ3-F1
#
_entry.id   AF-A0A943LFJ3-F1
#
_cell.length_a   1.000
_cell.length_b   1.000
_cell.length_c   1.000
_cell.angle_alpha   90.00
_cell.angle_beta   90.00
_cell.angle_gamma   90.00
#
_symmetry.space_group_name_H-M   'P 1'
#
loop_
_entity.id
_entity.type
_entity.pdbx_description
1 polymer ?
#
loop_
_entity_poly.entity_id
_entity_poly.type
_entity_poly.pdbx_seq_one_letter_code
_entity_poly.pdbx_strand_id
1 'polypeptide(L)'
;MIKLLATDLDGTLLEENSMTKRNKDAVNKLQNLGRLLVIATGRPYNGVKIIKDEYNIRANYFILLNGALIVDSLGSKIMQKIIKKGIIKEILSKINSDDIAISVESGFNTYLLNDGDNLPYPRKIRVNSIDEIDEDLSLISIYSPNKNIDKIEKLKNEINEEFKDEIIAYRNDVYIDIVPKGCSKG
;
A
#
# COMPACT_ATOMS: atom_id res chain seq x y z
N MET A 1 0.07 -18.30 25.21
CA MET A 1 -0.67 -17.05 25.47
C MET A 1 -0.32 -16.04 24.37
N ILE A 2 -1.31 -15.44 23.70
CA ILE A 2 -1.08 -14.53 22.57
C ILE A 2 -0.62 -13.16 23.09
N LYS A 3 0.42 -12.58 22.49
CA LYS A 3 0.99 -11.27 22.86
C LYS A 3 0.74 -10.17 21.83
N LEU A 4 0.48 -10.55 20.58
CA LEU A 4 0.39 -9.66 19.43
C LEU A 4 -0.68 -10.18 18.47
N LEU A 5 -1.45 -9.26 17.89
CA LEU A 5 -2.30 -9.49 16.73
C LEU A 5 -1.75 -8.67 15.56
N ALA A 6 -1.36 -9.34 14.48
CA ALA A 6 -1.16 -8.73 13.18
C ALA A 6 -2.41 -8.99 12.34
N THR A 7 -2.99 -7.95 11.75
CA THR A 7 -4.20 -8.05 10.93
C THR A 7 -4.05 -7.29 9.64
N ASP A 8 -4.61 -7.83 8.56
CA ASP A 8 -4.87 -7.02 7.38
C ASP A 8 -5.94 -5.96 7.68
N LEU A 9 -5.98 -4.94 6.83
CA LEU A 9 -6.90 -3.82 6.95
C LEU A 9 -8.14 -4.02 6.07
N ASP A 10 -7.98 -3.89 4.75
CA ASP A 10 -9.05 -3.93 3.78
C ASP A 10 -9.64 -5.33 3.64
N GLY A 11 -10.96 -5.46 3.76
CA GLY A 11 -11.64 -6.76 3.73
C GLY A 11 -11.39 -7.66 4.94
N THR A 12 -10.69 -7.17 5.97
CA THR A 12 -10.39 -7.92 7.20
C THR A 12 -10.79 -7.12 8.44
N LEU A 13 -10.03 -6.07 8.80
CA LEU A 13 -10.37 -5.22 9.93
C LEU A 13 -11.46 -4.21 9.55
N LEU A 14 -11.39 -3.68 8.33
CA LEU A 14 -12.45 -2.92 7.67
C LEU A 14 -13.28 -3.85 6.80
N GLU A 15 -14.59 -3.83 7.01
CA GLU A 15 -15.60 -4.51 6.21
C GLU A 15 -16.29 -3.45 5.34
N GLU A 16 -16.30 -3.63 4.01
CA GLU A 16 -16.87 -2.67 3.06
C GLU A 16 -16.36 -1.23 3.26
N ASN A 17 -15.06 -1.07 3.51
CA ASN A 17 -14.38 0.20 3.81
C ASN A 17 -14.73 0.84 5.16
N SER A 18 -15.46 0.14 6.04
CA SER A 18 -15.86 0.66 7.35
C SER A 18 -15.49 -0.30 8.48
N MET A 19 -15.26 0.23 9.67
CA MET A 19 -15.05 -0.65 10.83
C MET A 19 -16.35 -0.99 11.52
N THR A 20 -16.66 -2.28 11.61
CA THR A 20 -17.82 -2.74 12.37
C THR A 20 -17.63 -2.52 13.87
N LYS A 21 -18.75 -2.34 14.59
CA LYS A 21 -18.73 -2.27 16.06
C LYS A 21 -18.06 -3.49 16.68
N ARG A 22 -18.32 -4.68 16.12
CA ARG A 22 -17.72 -5.94 16.56
C ARG A 22 -16.19 -5.90 16.48
N ASN A 23 -15.63 -5.48 15.34
CA ASN A 23 -14.17 -5.41 15.16
C ASN A 23 -13.54 -4.35 16.07
N LYS A 24 -14.19 -3.20 16.20
CA LYS A 24 -13.77 -2.14 17.12
C LYS A 24 -13.72 -2.62 18.57
N ASP A 25 -14.78 -3.28 19.05
CA ASP A 25 -14.86 -3.81 20.40
C ASP A 25 -13.80 -4.90 20.65
N ALA A 26 -13.54 -5.76 19.66
CA ALA A 26 -12.51 -6.79 19.74
C ALA A 26 -11.09 -6.18 19.85
N VAL A 27 -10.79 -5.16 19.05
CA VAL A 27 -9.51 -4.44 19.13
C VAL A 27 -9.35 -3.72 20.46
N ASN A 28 -10.39 -3.04 20.95
CA ASN A 28 -10.35 -2.39 22.27
C ASN A 28 -10.08 -3.40 23.39
N LYS A 29 -10.72 -4.58 23.33
CA LYS A 29 -10.48 -5.66 24.29
C LYS A 29 -9.03 -6.15 24.22
N LEU A 30 -8.48 -6.35 23.03
CA LEU A 30 -7.08 -6.73 22.81
C LEU A 30 -6.13 -5.72 23.48
N GLN A 31 -6.37 -4.43 23.27
CA GLN A 31 -5.55 -3.34 23.81
C GLN A 31 -5.68 -3.22 25.33
N ASN A 32 -6.88 -3.36 25.89
CA ASN A 32 -7.12 -3.38 27.33
C ASN A 32 -6.41 -4.55 28.05
N LEU A 33 -6.14 -5.64 27.31
CA LEU A 33 -5.34 -6.77 27.79
C LEU A 33 -3.83 -6.54 27.64
N GLY A 34 -3.39 -5.33 27.25
CA GLY A 34 -1.99 -4.98 27.05
C GLY A 34 -1.33 -5.72 25.89
N ARG A 35 -2.11 -6.14 24.88
CA ARG A 35 -1.59 -6.86 23.70
C ARG A 35 -1.32 -5.89 22.56
N LEU A 36 -0.32 -6.22 21.75
CA LEU A 36 0.09 -5.37 20.63
C LEU A 36 -0.84 -5.56 19.44
N LEU A 37 -1.21 -4.46 18.79
CA LEU A 37 -1.89 -4.46 17.50
C LEU A 37 -0.91 -4.02 16.42
N VAL A 38 -0.78 -4.81 15.36
CA VAL A 38 -0.06 -4.48 14.13
C VAL A 38 -1.04 -4.51 12.97
N ILE A 39 -1.10 -3.43 12.21
CA ILE A 39 -1.91 -3.38 10.98
C ILE A 39 -0.97 -3.56 9.79
N ALA A 40 -1.23 -4.57 8.96
CA ALA A 40 -0.43 -4.91 7.78
C ALA A 40 -1.24 -4.70 6.51
N THR A 41 -0.94 -3.68 5.70
CA THR A 41 -1.77 -3.26 4.57
C THR A 41 -0.93 -2.82 3.37
N GLY A 42 -1.55 -2.84 2.18
CA GLY A 42 -0.98 -2.21 0.97
C GLY A 42 -1.04 -0.68 1.03
N ARG A 43 -1.90 -0.11 1.89
CA ARG A 43 -2.07 1.35 1.99
C ARG A 43 -0.79 2.05 2.48
N PRO A 44 -0.58 3.31 2.05
CA PRO A 44 0.39 4.23 2.65
C PRO A 44 -0.08 4.75 4.01
N TYR A 45 0.80 5.44 4.75
CA TYR A 45 0.52 5.96 6.09
C TYR A 45 -0.62 6.97 6.12
N ASN A 46 -0.71 7.87 5.12
CA ASN A 46 -1.86 8.78 4.96
C ASN A 46 -3.18 8.01 4.75
N GLY A 47 -3.14 6.80 4.16
CA GLY A 47 -4.30 5.94 3.94
C GLY A 47 -4.78 5.16 5.17
N VAL A 48 -3.97 5.07 6.24
CA VAL A 48 -4.34 4.39 7.50
C VAL A 48 -4.67 5.34 8.65
N LYS A 49 -4.46 6.65 8.48
CA LYS A 49 -4.82 7.66 9.50
C LYS A 49 -6.29 7.61 9.91
N ILE A 50 -7.17 7.23 8.98
CA ILE A 50 -8.60 6.98 9.21
C ILE A 50 -8.87 6.07 10.42
N ILE A 51 -7.99 5.10 10.70
CA ILE A 51 -8.15 4.17 11.83
C ILE A 51 -8.08 4.89 13.18
N LYS A 52 -7.19 5.87 13.27
CA LYS A 52 -7.11 6.72 14.46
C LYS A 52 -8.20 7.78 14.43
N ASP A 53 -8.34 8.49 13.31
CA ASP A 53 -9.10 9.73 13.25
C ASP A 53 -10.62 9.48 13.32
N GLU A 54 -11.12 8.41 12.70
CA GLU A 54 -12.55 8.06 12.71
C GLU A 54 -12.90 7.02 13.78
N TYR A 55 -12.04 6.02 13.98
CA TYR A 55 -12.37 4.88 14.85
C TYR A 55 -11.73 4.95 16.24
N ASN A 56 -10.83 5.91 16.49
CA ASN A 56 -10.06 6.04 17.73
C ASN A 56 -9.28 4.77 18.11
N ILE A 57 -8.77 4.06 17.09
CA ILE A 57 -7.91 2.89 17.28
C ILE A 57 -6.46 3.26 17.01
N ARG A 58 -5.57 2.79 17.89
CA ARG A 58 -4.12 3.08 17.81
C ARG A 58 -3.34 1.78 17.65
N ALA A 59 -2.93 1.44 16.44
CA ALA A 59 -1.99 0.33 16.26
C ALA A 59 -0.62 0.70 16.86
N ASN A 60 0.09 -0.31 17.36
CA ASN A 60 1.45 -0.14 17.87
C ASN A 60 2.46 0.00 16.73
N TYR A 61 2.22 -0.73 15.64
CA TYR A 61 3.03 -0.70 14.42
C TYR A 61 2.14 -0.82 13.19
N PHE A 62 2.64 -0.28 12.09
CA PHE A 62 2.05 -0.49 10.78
C PHE A 62 3.09 -1.10 9.84
N ILE A 63 2.70 -2.17 9.16
CA ILE A 63 3.39 -2.73 8.01
C ILE A 63 2.63 -2.21 6.79
N LEU A 64 3.21 -1.25 6.08
CA LEU A 64 2.61 -0.49 5.00
C LEU A 64 3.21 -0.89 3.67
N LEU A 65 2.56 -0.49 2.57
CA LEU A 65 3.06 -0.72 1.21
C LEU A 65 3.46 -2.18 0.97
N ASN A 66 2.60 -3.11 1.40
CA ASN A 66 2.85 -4.56 1.32
C ASN A 66 4.20 -4.99 1.91
N GLY A 67 4.65 -4.33 2.99
CA GLY A 67 5.90 -4.64 3.69
C GLY A 67 7.09 -3.76 3.33
N ALA A 68 6.94 -2.84 2.36
CA ALA A 68 8.03 -1.97 1.96
C ALA A 68 8.31 -0.84 2.99
N LEU A 69 7.36 -0.52 3.87
CA LEU A 69 7.52 0.48 4.91
C LEU A 69 7.00 -0.06 6.25
N ILE A 70 7.78 0.06 7.32
CA ILE A 70 7.34 -0.20 8.69
C ILE A 70 7.49 1.08 9.49
N VAL A 71 6.40 1.48 10.17
CA VAL A 71 6.37 2.64 11.07
C VAL A 71 5.83 2.24 12.45
N ASP A 72 6.22 2.99 13.47
CA ASP A 72 5.63 2.90 14.81
C ASP A 72 4.27 3.62 14.91
N SER A 73 3.68 3.59 16.11
CA SER A 73 2.40 4.25 16.42
C SER A 73 2.38 5.77 16.24
N LEU A 74 3.54 6.42 16.18
CA LEU A 74 3.69 7.87 15.96
C LEU A 74 3.94 8.19 14.49
N GLY A 75 4.16 7.17 13.65
CA GLY A 75 4.54 7.33 12.25
C GLY A 75 6.06 7.43 12.06
N SER A 76 6.87 7.16 13.08
CA SER A 76 8.32 7.12 12.93
C SER A 76 8.72 5.92 12.09
N LYS A 77 9.52 6.16 11.05
CA LYS A 77 10.05 5.12 10.15
C LYS A 77 11.01 4.20 10.91
N ILE A 78 10.68 2.91 10.98
CA ILE A 78 11.54 1.84 11.52
C ILE A 78 12.36 1.23 10.38
N MET A 79 11.72 0.97 9.24
CA MET A 79 12.34 0.37 8.06
C MET A 79 11.65 0.90 6.81
N GLN A 80 12.42 1.13 5.74
CA GLN A 80 11.88 1.35 4.41
C GLN A 80 12.78 0.67 3.37
N LYS A 81 12.17 -0.05 2.44
CA LYS A 81 12.80 -0.51 1.20
C LYS A 81 12.32 0.37 0.05
N ILE A 82 13.22 0.71 -0.85
CA ILE A 82 12.97 1.68 -1.93
C ILE A 82 13.12 1.00 -3.29
N ILE A 83 12.38 1.51 -4.28
CA ILE A 83 12.54 1.15 -5.68
C ILE A 83 13.42 2.24 -6.30
N LYS A 84 14.53 1.86 -6.94
CA LYS A 84 15.40 2.81 -7.64
C LYS A 84 14.58 3.53 -8.73
N LYS A 85 14.69 4.86 -8.82
CA LYS A 85 13.96 5.63 -9.85
C LYS A 85 14.18 5.13 -11.27
N GLY A 86 15.38 4.63 -11.60
CA GLY A 86 15.67 4.01 -12.91
C GLY A 86 14.74 2.84 -13.22
N ILE A 87 14.56 1.93 -12.27
CA ILE A 87 13.64 0.79 -12.40
C ILE A 87 12.18 1.26 -12.55
N ILE A 88 11.78 2.29 -11.79
CA ILE A 88 10.45 2.89 -11.93
C ILE A 88 10.25 3.41 -13.36
N LYS A 89 11.20 4.17 -13.92
CA LYS A 89 11.11 4.67 -15.31
C LYS A 89 11.03 3.55 -16.33
N GLU A 90 11.84 2.50 -16.17
CA GLU A 90 11.83 1.34 -17.06
C GLU A 90 10.47 0.63 -17.05
N ILE A 91 9.90 0.39 -15.87
CA ILE A 91 8.55 -0.18 -15.72
C ILE A 91 7.52 0.72 -16.39
N LEU A 92 7.53 2.03 -16.10
CA LEU A 92 6.59 2.99 -16.68
C LEU A 92 6.67 3.05 -18.21
N SER A 93 7.87 2.93 -18.79
CA SER A 93 8.06 2.95 -20.25
C SER A 93 7.41 1.77 -20.99
N LYS A 94 7.10 0.68 -20.28
CA LYS A 94 6.52 -0.54 -20.83
C LYS A 94 5.00 -0.60 -20.69
N ILE A 95 4.44 0.31 -19.90
CA ILE A 95 3.03 0.32 -19.55
C ILE A 95 2.30 1.31 -20.45
N ASN A 96 1.27 0.85 -21.17
CA ASN A 96 0.37 1.76 -21.89
C ASN A 96 -0.65 2.37 -20.90
N SER A 97 -0.64 3.70 -20.76
CA SER A 97 -1.49 4.47 -19.86
C SER A 97 -2.92 4.70 -20.33
N ASP A 98 -3.29 4.36 -21.56
CA ASP A 98 -4.59 4.75 -22.15
C ASP A 98 -5.81 4.25 -21.36
N ASP A 99 -5.68 3.13 -20.63
CA ASP A 99 -6.77 2.48 -19.90
C ASP A 99 -6.50 2.24 -18.40
N ILE A 100 -5.45 2.84 -17.85
CA ILE A 100 -5.03 2.56 -16.46
C ILE A 100 -4.60 3.83 -15.76
N ALA A 101 -4.78 3.88 -14.44
CA ALA A 101 -4.21 4.93 -13.60
C ALA A 101 -2.94 4.41 -12.91
N ILE A 102 -1.95 5.26 -12.76
CA ILE A 102 -0.65 4.94 -12.18
C ILE A 102 -0.33 5.94 -11.08
N SER A 103 0.06 5.41 -9.94
CA SER A 103 0.56 6.17 -8.81
C SER A 103 1.87 5.61 -8.30
N VAL A 104 2.67 6.46 -7.67
CA VAL A 104 3.88 6.07 -6.92
C VAL A 104 3.79 6.61 -5.50
N GLU A 105 4.31 5.87 -4.54
CA GLU A 105 4.13 6.20 -3.12
C GLU A 105 5.46 6.19 -2.37
N SER A 106 5.68 7.22 -1.57
CA SER A 106 6.78 7.27 -0.59
C SER A 106 6.41 6.60 0.74
N GLY A 107 5.14 6.23 0.88
CA GLY A 107 4.54 5.72 2.10
C GLY A 107 3.97 6.79 3.02
N PHE A 108 4.26 8.07 2.80
CA PHE A 108 3.57 9.19 3.45
C PHE A 108 2.76 10.02 2.47
N ASN A 109 3.24 10.11 1.22
CA ASN A 109 2.58 10.80 0.12
C ASN A 109 2.32 9.81 -1.03
N THR A 110 1.19 10.04 -1.69
CA THR A 110 0.79 9.35 -2.93
C THR A 110 0.87 10.35 -4.08
N TYR A 111 1.62 10.00 -5.12
CA TYR A 111 1.85 10.80 -6.30
C TYR A 111 1.14 10.19 -7.52
N LEU A 112 0.34 10.98 -8.23
CA LEU A 112 -0.44 10.54 -9.39
C LEU A 112 0.24 10.95 -10.69
N LEU A 113 0.58 9.97 -11.52
CA LEU A 113 1.25 10.18 -12.82
C LEU A 113 0.25 10.38 -13.95
N ASN A 114 -0.96 9.86 -13.81
CA ASN A 114 -2.10 10.16 -14.69
C ASN A 114 -3.41 10.25 -13.87
N ASP A 115 -4.51 10.59 -14.55
CA ASP A 115 -5.83 10.70 -13.94
C ASP A 115 -6.53 9.32 -13.91
N GLY A 116 -7.69 9.25 -13.26
CA GLY A 116 -8.54 8.04 -13.24
C GLY A 116 -8.27 7.08 -12.10
N ASP A 117 -7.49 7.47 -11.08
CA ASP A 117 -7.32 6.67 -9.86
C ASP A 117 -8.60 6.62 -9.03
N ASN A 118 -8.80 5.53 -8.28
CA ASN A 118 -9.90 5.37 -7.33
C ASN A 118 -9.39 5.14 -5.89
N LEU A 119 -8.21 5.64 -5.57
CA LEU A 119 -7.64 5.50 -4.23
C LEU A 119 -8.40 6.42 -3.26
N PRO A 120 -8.88 5.90 -2.11
CA PRO A 120 -9.67 6.64 -1.14
C PRO A 120 -8.81 7.55 -0.22
N TYR A 121 -7.63 7.94 -0.68
CA TYR A 121 -6.67 8.66 0.16
C TYR A 121 -6.97 10.16 0.18
N PRO A 122 -6.96 10.81 1.36
CA PRO A 122 -7.40 12.20 1.50
C PRO A 122 -6.45 13.20 0.84
N ARG A 123 -5.18 12.83 0.61
CA ARG A 123 -4.18 13.69 -0.02
C ARG A 123 -3.42 12.92 -1.09
N LYS A 124 -3.51 13.43 -2.32
CA LYS A 124 -2.82 12.93 -3.52
C LYS A 124 -2.19 14.12 -4.24
N ILE A 125 -0.99 13.95 -4.79
CA ILE A 125 -0.22 15.02 -5.44
C ILE A 125 -0.08 14.65 -6.92
N ARG A 126 -0.55 15.50 -7.83
CA ARG A 126 -0.35 15.30 -9.26
C ARG A 126 1.07 15.72 -9.65
N VAL A 127 1.77 14.90 -10.43
CA VAL A 127 3.10 15.20 -10.98
C VAL A 127 3.15 14.77 -12.43
N ASN A 128 3.97 15.44 -13.26
CA ASN A 128 4.12 15.02 -14.66
C ASN A 128 5.18 13.92 -14.84
N SER A 129 6.15 13.89 -13.93
CA SER A 129 7.24 12.90 -13.93
C SER A 129 7.68 12.57 -12.52
N ILE A 130 8.19 11.35 -12.32
CA ILE A 130 8.83 10.95 -11.06
C ILE A 130 10.11 11.74 -10.74
N ASP A 131 10.64 12.48 -11.72
CA ASP A 131 11.78 13.37 -11.52
C ASP A 131 11.44 14.60 -10.67
N GLU A 132 10.17 14.97 -10.59
CA GLU A 132 9.67 16.07 -9.73
C GLU A 132 9.60 15.68 -8.25
N ILE A 133 9.73 14.39 -7.93
CA ILE A 133 9.53 13.86 -6.57
C ILE A 133 10.86 13.81 -5.82
N ASP A 134 11.02 14.61 -4.77
CA ASP A 134 12.20 14.58 -3.88
C ASP A 134 11.95 13.69 -2.64
N GLU A 135 11.52 12.46 -2.89
CA GLU A 135 11.27 11.45 -1.86
C GLU A 135 11.68 10.06 -2.33
N ASP A 136 12.02 9.21 -1.37
CA ASP A 136 12.19 7.77 -1.58
C ASP A 136 10.85 7.11 -1.90
N LEU A 137 10.77 6.44 -3.05
CA LEU A 137 9.58 5.74 -3.52
C LEU A 137 9.67 4.24 -3.21
N SER A 138 8.58 3.67 -2.70
CA SER A 138 8.53 2.29 -2.21
C SER A 138 7.44 1.45 -2.85
N LEU A 139 6.50 2.07 -3.57
CA LEU A 139 5.42 1.37 -4.24
C LEU A 139 5.06 2.06 -5.57
N ILE A 140 4.80 1.26 -6.59
CA ILE A 140 4.08 1.67 -7.80
C ILE A 140 2.73 0.96 -7.76
N SER A 141 1.63 1.70 -7.84
CA SER A 141 0.28 1.15 -7.92
C SER A 141 -0.30 1.42 -9.30
N ILE A 142 -0.73 0.36 -9.97
CA ILE A 142 -1.40 0.39 -11.26
C ILE A 142 -2.84 -0.01 -11.04
N TYR A 143 -3.77 0.89 -11.35
CA TYR A 143 -5.21 0.65 -11.28
C TYR A 143 -5.78 0.47 -12.68
N SER A 144 -6.49 -0.64 -12.90
CA SER A 144 -7.14 -0.95 -14.17
C SER A 144 -8.67 -0.99 -14.01
N PRO A 145 -9.40 0.10 -14.30
CA PRO A 145 -10.84 0.20 -14.08
C PRO A 145 -11.67 -0.82 -14.87
N ASN A 146 -11.20 -1.22 -16.05
CA ASN A 146 -11.92 -2.12 -16.96
C ASN A 146 -11.93 -3.59 -16.50
N LYS A 147 -11.34 -3.91 -15.33
CA LYS A 147 -11.29 -5.26 -14.73
C LYS A 147 -10.87 -6.40 -15.67
N ASN A 148 -10.05 -6.13 -16.68
CA ASN A 148 -9.54 -7.19 -17.55
C ASN A 148 -8.47 -7.99 -16.78
N ILE A 149 -8.93 -8.96 -15.98
CA ILE A 149 -8.10 -9.73 -15.05
C ILE A 149 -6.97 -10.43 -15.79
N ASP A 150 -7.21 -10.98 -16.98
CA ASP A 150 -6.18 -11.67 -17.76
C ASP A 150 -5.06 -10.72 -18.20
N LYS A 151 -5.42 -9.51 -18.64
CA LYS A 151 -4.46 -8.45 -19.00
C LYS A 151 -3.64 -8.01 -17.78
N ILE A 152 -4.29 -7.81 -16.63
CA ILE A 152 -3.65 -7.41 -15.36
C ILE A 152 -2.69 -8.50 -14.88
N GLU A 153 -3.13 -9.75 -14.89
CA GLU A 153 -2.34 -10.90 -14.44
C GLU A 153 -1.13 -11.12 -15.35
N LYS A 154 -1.31 -10.99 -16.67
CA LYS A 154 -0.22 -11.04 -17.65
C LYS A 154 0.80 -9.93 -17.40
N LEU A 155 0.37 -8.67 -17.28
CA LEU A 155 1.26 -7.54 -16.99
C LEU A 155 2.05 -7.75 -15.69
N LYS A 156 1.37 -8.20 -14.63
CA LYS A 156 2.00 -8.54 -13.34
C LYS A 156 3.06 -9.63 -13.49
N ASN A 157 2.80 -10.66 -14.30
CA ASN A 157 3.77 -11.73 -14.56
C ASN A 157 4.98 -11.24 -15.36
N GLU A 158 4.77 -10.45 -16.41
CA GLU A 158 5.84 -9.86 -17.23
C GLU A 158 6.76 -8.98 -16.38
N ILE A 159 6.18 -8.10 -15.53
CA ILE A 159 6.93 -7.26 -14.60
C ILE A 159 7.74 -8.10 -13.60
N ASN A 160 7.13 -9.15 -13.05
CA ASN A 160 7.81 -10.05 -12.11
C ASN A 160 8.93 -10.87 -12.75
N GLU A 161 8.81 -11.23 -14.03
CA GLU A 161 9.83 -12.00 -14.74
C GLU A 161 11.03 -11.12 -15.08
N GLU A 162 10.78 -9.93 -15.63
CA GLU A 162 11.82 -9.02 -16.09
C GLU A 162 12.60 -8.39 -14.93
N PHE A 163 11.91 -7.94 -13.88
CA PHE A 163 12.52 -7.24 -12.75
C PHE A 163 12.61 -8.09 -11.49
N LYS A 164 12.68 -9.42 -11.65
CA LYS A 164 12.59 -10.42 -10.57
C LYS A 164 13.60 -10.23 -9.42
N ASP A 165 14.73 -9.59 -9.69
CA ASP A 165 15.82 -9.39 -8.74
C ASP A 165 15.68 -8.07 -7.95
N GLU A 166 14.88 -7.12 -8.45
CA GLU A 166 14.73 -5.78 -7.85
C GLU A 166 13.35 -5.56 -7.22
N ILE A 167 12.28 -6.13 -7.79
CA ILE A 167 10.90 -5.92 -7.34
C ILE A 167 10.10 -7.22 -7.22
N ILE A 168 8.89 -7.10 -6.67
CA ILE A 168 7.81 -8.07 -6.76
C ILE A 168 6.47 -7.33 -6.93
N ALA A 169 5.64 -7.82 -7.84
CA ALA A 169 4.32 -7.28 -8.15
C ALA A 169 3.21 -8.23 -7.66
N TYR A 170 2.25 -7.66 -6.93
CA TYR A 170 1.08 -8.35 -6.39
C TYR A 170 -0.18 -7.87 -7.09
N ARG A 171 -1.04 -8.78 -7.57
CA ARG A 171 -2.40 -8.41 -8.00
C ARG A 171 -3.33 -8.37 -6.79
N ASN A 172 -4.03 -7.26 -6.62
CA ASN A 172 -5.07 -7.07 -5.62
C ASN A 172 -6.35 -6.57 -6.31
N ASP A 173 -7.24 -7.50 -6.65
CA ASP A 173 -8.44 -7.27 -7.50
C ASP A 173 -8.07 -6.57 -8.83
N VAL A 174 -8.36 -5.27 -8.91
CA VAL A 174 -8.14 -4.38 -10.07
C VAL A 174 -6.85 -3.56 -9.99
N TYR A 175 -6.06 -3.78 -8.93
CA TYR A 175 -4.77 -3.15 -8.71
C TYR A 175 -3.61 -4.11 -8.94
N ILE A 176 -2.48 -3.57 -9.37
CA ILE A 176 -1.17 -4.21 -9.27
C ILE A 176 -0.31 -3.31 -8.39
N ASP A 177 0.12 -3.85 -7.26
CA ASP A 177 1.06 -3.19 -6.36
C ASP A 177 2.46 -3.75 -6.58
N ILE A 178 3.38 -2.91 -7.02
CA ILE A 178 4.78 -3.26 -7.27
C ILE A 178 5.63 -2.67 -6.16
N VAL A 179 6.37 -3.52 -5.45
CA VAL A 179 7.19 -3.18 -4.28
C VAL A 179 8.59 -3.79 -4.42
N PRO A 180 9.60 -3.35 -3.64
CA PRO A 180 10.93 -3.96 -3.68
C PRO A 180 10.93 -5.47 -3.41
N LYS A 181 11.90 -6.18 -3.96
CA LYS A 181 12.02 -7.62 -3.78
C LYS A 181 12.08 -8.01 -2.29
N GLY A 182 11.36 -9.08 -1.96
CA GLY A 182 11.28 -9.60 -0.60
C GLY A 182 10.52 -8.69 0.37
N CYS A 183 9.70 -7.77 -0.13
CA CYS A 183 8.64 -7.13 0.65
C CYS A 183 7.41 -8.03 0.65
N SER A 184 6.85 -8.27 1.82
CA SER A 184 5.59 -8.97 2.02
C SER A 184 5.00 -8.50 3.36
N LYS A 185 3.70 -8.71 3.59
CA LYS A 185 3.07 -8.41 4.89
C LYS A 185 3.60 -9.30 6.02
N GLY A 186 4.14 -10.48 5.71
CA GLY A 186 4.71 -11.46 6.65
C GLY A 186 6.19 -11.72 6.45
#